data_AF-S7XG53-F1
#
_entry.id   AF-S7XG53-F1
#
_cell.length_a   1.000
_cell.length_b   1.000
_cell.length_c   1.000
_cell.angle_alpha   90.00
_cell.angle_beta   90.00
_cell.angle_gamma   90.00
#
_symmetry.space_group_name_H-M   'P 1'
#
loop_
_entity.id
_entity.type
_entity.pdbx_description
1 polymer ?
#
loop_
_entity_poly.entity_id
_entity_poly.type
_entity_poly.pdbx_seq_one_letter_code
_entity_poly.pdbx_strand_id
1 'polypeptide(L)'
;MPPFWGGYKISFAIVDTEKYQEKIDLQDPNKMKELSKYGEALENNSKKIEIDLSYDEYVADKDSYDLEGTTIYLYSPLMIVYEKIRASCQQLDDYKLVGDKTRARDLYDIYKTLTNKGQIDLREAVLNQDNFYILENIFQAKDVPLELMLKLDSKKTELAEDYKAKVVPQIPAKEIEKFEFLFSYNDQLFKDLFKKYQDYKRK
;
A
#
# COMPACT_ATOMS: atom_id res chain seq x y z
N MET A 1 -10.68 -18.94 1.18
CA MET A 1 -9.58 -17.96 1.24
C MET A 1 -8.63 -18.39 2.34
N PRO A 2 -7.30 -18.23 2.19
CA PRO A 2 -6.37 -18.48 3.30
C PRO A 2 -6.65 -17.55 4.49
N PRO A 3 -6.27 -17.95 5.72
CA PRO A 3 -6.53 -17.17 6.93
C PRO A 3 -5.86 -15.78 6.93
N PHE A 4 -4.70 -15.66 6.28
CA PHE A 4 -3.94 -14.41 6.13
C PHE A 4 -4.51 -13.43 5.10
N TRP A 5 -5.57 -13.83 4.39
CA TRP A 5 -6.20 -13.04 3.32
C TRP A 5 -7.53 -12.46 3.80
N GLY A 6 -7.65 -11.14 3.71
CA GLY A 6 -8.81 -10.39 4.19
C GLY A 6 -8.43 -9.39 5.27
N GLY A 7 -9.45 -8.91 5.97
CA GLY A 7 -9.32 -7.83 6.92
C GLY A 7 -10.68 -7.28 7.33
N TYR A 8 -10.66 -6.23 8.13
CA TYR A 8 -11.83 -5.45 8.47
C TYR A 8 -11.78 -4.10 7.78
N LYS A 9 -12.91 -3.65 7.24
CA LYS A 9 -13.10 -2.27 6.83
C LYS A 9 -14.02 -1.60 7.83
N ILE A 10 -13.52 -0.58 8.50
CA ILE A 10 -14.30 0.27 9.39
C ILE A 10 -14.61 1.54 8.62
N SER A 11 -15.89 1.91 8.55
CA SER A 11 -16.31 3.17 7.96
C SER A 11 -17.24 3.89 8.91
N PHE A 12 -16.96 5.16 9.17
CA PHE A 12 -17.79 6.00 10.00
C PHE A 12 -17.88 7.42 9.42
N ALA A 13 -18.94 8.11 9.80
CA ALA A 13 -19.18 9.51 9.48
C ALA A 13 -19.30 10.28 10.79
N ILE A 14 -18.81 11.50 10.82
CA ILE A 14 -18.99 12.41 11.96
C ILE A 14 -20.31 13.14 11.75
N VAL A 15 -21.21 13.12 12.72
CA VAL A 15 -22.50 13.82 12.68
C VAL A 15 -22.53 14.81 13.82
N ASP A 16 -23.00 16.02 13.55
CA ASP A 16 -23.24 17.02 14.58
C ASP A 16 -24.19 16.51 15.68
N THR A 17 -23.92 16.90 16.92
CA THR A 17 -24.62 16.35 18.10
C THR A 17 -26.09 16.79 18.13
N GLU A 18 -26.39 18.01 17.73
CA GLU A 18 -27.78 18.52 17.69
C GLU A 18 -28.56 17.80 16.59
N LYS A 19 -27.97 17.66 15.39
CA LYS A 19 -28.56 16.88 14.29
C LYS A 19 -28.77 15.41 14.67
N TYR A 20 -27.83 14.82 15.42
CA TYR A 20 -27.96 13.45 15.90
C TYR A 20 -29.14 13.31 16.87
N GLN A 21 -29.27 14.21 17.85
CA GLN A 21 -30.35 14.18 18.83
C GLN A 21 -31.74 14.38 18.18
N GLU A 22 -31.86 15.36 17.26
CA GLU A 22 -33.10 15.62 16.51
C GLU A 22 -33.60 14.38 15.76
N LYS A 23 -32.69 13.52 15.30
CA LYS A 23 -33.03 12.33 14.51
C LYS A 23 -33.15 11.04 15.32
N ILE A 24 -32.56 10.97 16.52
CA ILE A 24 -32.68 9.83 17.44
C ILE A 24 -34.01 9.78 18.17
N ASP A 25 -34.63 10.93 18.47
CA ASP A 25 -35.93 11.00 19.15
C ASP A 25 -37.08 10.33 18.34
N LEU A 26 -36.79 9.86 17.11
CA LEU A 26 -37.69 9.15 16.22
C LEU A 26 -37.56 7.61 16.22
N GLN A 27 -36.69 7.01 17.07
CA GLN A 27 -36.54 5.55 17.38
C GLN A 27 -36.86 4.52 16.27
N ASP A 28 -36.54 4.80 15.00
CA ASP A 28 -36.66 3.83 13.92
C ASP A 28 -35.26 3.30 13.53
N PRO A 29 -34.96 2.02 13.78
CA PRO A 29 -33.70 1.38 13.37
C PRO A 29 -33.38 1.54 11.87
N ASN A 30 -34.40 1.71 11.01
CA ASN A 30 -34.19 1.96 9.59
C ASN A 30 -33.68 3.37 9.29
N LYS A 31 -33.93 4.35 10.17
CA LYS A 31 -33.45 5.74 10.04
C LYS A 31 -31.99 5.92 10.50
N MET A 32 -31.42 5.01 11.29
CA MET A 32 -29.99 5.03 11.60
C MET A 32 -29.12 4.89 10.33
N LYS A 33 -29.59 4.17 9.30
CA LYS A 33 -28.90 4.10 7.99
C LYS A 33 -28.91 5.45 7.24
N GLU A 34 -29.80 6.38 7.59
CA GLU A 34 -29.86 7.71 6.99
C GLU A 34 -28.93 8.72 7.65
N LEU A 35 -28.48 8.47 8.88
CA LEU A 35 -27.59 9.39 9.63
C LEU A 35 -26.30 9.70 8.87
N SER A 36 -25.76 8.73 8.11
CA SER A 36 -24.56 8.95 7.28
C SER A 36 -24.76 9.99 6.17
N LYS A 37 -26.01 10.26 5.73
CA LYS A 37 -26.31 11.32 4.75
C LYS A 37 -26.03 12.71 5.32
N TYR A 38 -26.23 12.85 6.64
CA TYR A 38 -26.04 14.07 7.41
C TYR A 38 -24.63 14.19 7.97
N GLY A 39 -23.73 13.28 7.62
CA GLY A 39 -22.32 13.38 7.97
C GLY A 39 -21.74 14.73 7.54
N GLU A 40 -20.96 15.32 8.43
CA GLU A 40 -20.21 16.54 8.17
C GLU A 40 -19.21 16.31 7.04
N ALA A 41 -19.00 17.36 6.24
CA ALA A 41 -18.00 17.32 5.19
C ALA A 41 -16.61 17.45 5.85
N LEU A 42 -15.77 16.46 5.61
CA LEU A 42 -14.36 16.45 5.97
C LEU A 42 -13.54 17.05 4.83
N GLU A 43 -12.21 16.95 4.93
CA GLU A 43 -11.31 17.32 3.84
C GLU A 43 -11.73 16.65 2.52
N ASN A 44 -11.63 17.43 1.43
CA ASN A 44 -12.04 17.04 0.08
C ASN A 44 -13.55 16.73 -0.09
N ASN A 45 -14.42 17.28 0.77
CA ASN A 45 -15.87 17.02 0.78
C ASN A 45 -16.24 15.54 1.00
N SER A 46 -15.32 14.72 1.50
CA SER A 46 -15.65 13.36 1.92
C SER A 46 -16.50 13.41 3.19
N LYS A 47 -17.53 12.57 3.27
CA LYS A 47 -18.34 12.41 4.51
C LYS A 47 -17.99 11.14 5.28
N LYS A 48 -17.01 10.38 4.80
CA LYS A 48 -16.63 9.08 5.35
C LYS A 48 -15.16 9.07 5.69
N ILE A 49 -14.87 8.58 6.89
CA ILE A 49 -13.55 8.12 7.31
C ILE A 49 -13.56 6.61 7.11
N GLU A 50 -12.55 6.10 6.44
CA GLU A 50 -12.39 4.66 6.18
C GLU A 50 -11.06 4.20 6.75
N ILE A 51 -11.09 3.11 7.52
CA ILE A 51 -9.92 2.43 8.06
C ILE A 51 -9.97 0.99 7.54
N ASP A 52 -8.93 0.61 6.81
CA ASP A 52 -8.72 -0.77 6.38
C ASP A 52 -7.71 -1.44 7.33
N LEU A 53 -8.09 -2.58 7.90
CA LEU A 53 -7.28 -3.39 8.80
C LEU A 53 -6.98 -4.72 8.11
N SER A 54 -5.74 -4.96 7.74
CA SER A 54 -5.30 -6.23 7.17
C SER A 54 -4.97 -7.26 8.24
N TYR A 55 -5.25 -8.53 7.99
CA TYR A 55 -4.75 -9.63 8.84
C TYR A 55 -3.28 -9.94 8.57
N ASP A 56 -2.60 -10.53 9.55
CA ASP A 56 -1.30 -11.19 9.40
C ASP A 56 -0.31 -10.40 8.52
N GLU A 57 0.02 -9.18 8.95
CA GLU A 57 1.09 -8.37 8.35
C GLU A 57 2.35 -8.41 9.21
N TYR A 58 3.51 -8.27 8.56
CA TYR A 58 4.77 -8.14 9.27
C TYR A 58 4.93 -6.71 9.80
N VAL A 59 5.03 -6.55 11.13
CA VAL A 59 5.03 -5.25 11.81
C VAL A 59 6.20 -5.05 12.79
N ALA A 60 7.21 -5.92 12.77
CA ALA A 60 8.27 -5.88 13.77
C ALA A 60 9.13 -4.61 13.67
N ASP A 61 9.52 -4.22 12.45
CA ASP A 61 10.43 -3.09 12.16
C ASP A 61 9.72 -1.74 11.91
N LYS A 62 8.56 -1.56 12.55
CA LYS A 62 7.81 -0.30 12.52
C LYS A 62 8.49 0.76 13.38
N ASP A 63 8.36 2.01 12.97
CA ASP A 63 8.86 3.16 13.71
C ASP A 63 7.76 3.73 14.62
N SER A 64 8.14 4.19 15.83
CA SER A 64 7.23 4.89 16.75
C SER A 64 7.32 6.39 16.58
N TYR A 65 6.18 7.07 16.62
CA TYR A 65 6.07 8.52 16.55
C TYR A 65 5.16 9.04 17.66
N ASP A 66 5.46 10.23 18.17
CA ASP A 66 4.55 10.94 19.07
C ASP A 66 3.63 11.84 18.25
N LEU A 67 2.33 11.59 18.34
CA LEU A 67 1.29 12.43 17.76
C LEU A 67 0.46 13.00 18.91
N GLU A 68 0.76 14.24 19.29
CA GLU A 68 0.06 14.97 20.35
C GLU A 68 0.00 14.20 21.69
N GLY A 69 1.12 13.60 22.11
CA GLY A 69 1.21 12.79 23.33
C GLY A 69 0.69 11.36 23.17
N THR A 70 0.25 10.97 21.98
CA THR A 70 -0.13 9.59 21.65
C THR A 70 0.95 8.93 20.82
N THR A 71 1.53 7.84 21.33
CA THR A 71 2.47 7.02 20.55
C THR A 71 1.72 6.26 19.46
N ILE A 72 2.00 6.59 18.21
CA ILE A 72 1.55 5.85 17.03
C ILE A 72 2.71 5.04 16.44
N TYR A 73 2.40 3.98 15.72
CA TYR A 73 3.40 3.20 15.01
C TYR A 73 3.13 3.20 13.51
N LEU A 74 4.15 3.49 12.72
CA LEU A 74 4.07 3.52 11.26
C LEU A 74 5.11 2.57 10.67
N TYR A 75 4.83 2.07 9.47
CA TYR A 75 5.84 1.29 8.76
C TYR A 75 7.04 2.19 8.46
N SER A 76 8.23 1.66 8.69
CA SER A 76 9.44 2.33 8.26
C SER A 76 9.43 2.48 6.73
N PRO A 77 10.13 3.47 6.16
CA PRO A 77 10.20 3.65 4.71
C PRO A 77 10.66 2.38 3.96
N LEU A 78 11.53 1.59 4.57
CA LEU A 78 11.99 0.31 4.04
C LEU A 78 10.87 -0.72 3.95
N MET A 79 10.08 -0.87 5.02
CA MET A 79 8.91 -1.75 5.03
C MET A 79 7.89 -1.32 3.96
N ILE A 80 7.63 -0.01 3.82
CA ILE A 80 6.71 0.50 2.79
C ILE A 80 7.18 0.08 1.40
N VAL A 81 8.47 0.19 1.10
CA VAL A 81 9.02 -0.24 -0.20
C VAL A 81 8.85 -1.75 -0.37
N TYR A 82 9.25 -2.57 0.60
CA TYR A 82 9.10 -4.03 0.48
C TYR A 82 7.65 -4.49 0.35
N GLU A 83 6.71 -3.87 1.07
CA GLU A 83 5.27 -4.14 0.90
C GLU A 83 4.78 -3.82 -0.50
N LYS A 84 5.23 -2.70 -1.08
CA LYS A 84 4.86 -2.32 -2.45
C LYS A 84 5.46 -3.29 -3.48
N ILE A 85 6.70 -3.74 -3.29
CA ILE A 85 7.32 -4.76 -4.15
C ILE A 85 6.53 -6.07 -4.06
N ARG A 86 6.20 -6.51 -2.84
CA ARG A 86 5.40 -7.72 -2.60
C ARG A 86 4.01 -7.61 -3.21
N ALA A 87 3.32 -6.48 -3.03
CA ALA A 87 2.00 -6.21 -3.62
C ALA A 87 2.08 -6.21 -5.15
N SER A 88 3.17 -5.68 -5.70
CA SER A 88 3.42 -5.68 -7.15
C SER A 88 3.60 -7.10 -7.69
N CYS A 89 4.20 -8.01 -6.92
CA CYS A 89 4.33 -9.43 -7.27
C CYS A 89 3.00 -10.19 -7.11
N GLN A 90 2.20 -9.84 -6.10
CA GLN A 90 0.92 -10.51 -5.79
C GLN A 90 -0.14 -10.33 -6.89
N GLN A 91 -0.04 -9.29 -7.72
CA GLN A 91 -0.97 -9.05 -8.82
C GLN A 91 -0.67 -9.88 -10.09
N LEU A 92 0.44 -10.63 -10.11
CA LEU A 92 0.84 -11.43 -11.27
C LEU A 92 0.04 -12.73 -11.33
N ASP A 93 -0.27 -13.18 -12.55
CA ASP A 93 -1.11 -14.36 -12.78
C ASP A 93 -0.51 -15.66 -12.19
N ASP A 94 0.81 -15.70 -12.02
CA ASP A 94 1.52 -16.80 -11.36
C ASP A 94 1.28 -16.89 -9.85
N TYR A 95 0.67 -15.87 -9.23
CA TYR A 95 0.27 -15.91 -7.84
C TYR A 95 -1.12 -16.52 -7.68
N LYS A 96 -1.24 -17.55 -6.83
CA LYS A 96 -2.45 -18.36 -6.63
C LYS A 96 -3.74 -17.61 -6.26
N LEU A 97 -3.65 -16.37 -5.78
CA LEU A 97 -4.78 -15.56 -5.33
C LEU A 97 -4.70 -14.16 -5.94
N VAL A 98 -4.65 -14.12 -7.27
CA VAL A 98 -4.66 -12.87 -8.04
C VAL A 98 -5.87 -12.04 -7.62
N GLY A 99 -5.62 -10.82 -7.15
CA GLY A 99 -6.69 -9.85 -6.95
C GLY A 99 -7.02 -9.14 -8.25
N ASP A 100 -8.29 -8.74 -8.44
CA ASP A 100 -8.76 -8.07 -9.67
C ASP A 100 -8.17 -6.65 -9.88
N LYS A 101 -7.30 -6.17 -8.99
CA LYS A 101 -6.78 -4.80 -9.00
C LYS A 101 -5.35 -4.76 -9.54
N THR A 102 -5.19 -4.13 -10.70
CA THR A 102 -3.90 -3.62 -11.16
C THR A 102 -3.39 -2.52 -10.23
N ARG A 103 -2.09 -2.54 -9.94
CA ARG A 103 -1.45 -1.68 -8.92
C ARG A 103 -0.32 -0.84 -9.51
N ALA A 104 -0.58 -0.06 -10.57
CA ALA A 104 0.47 0.77 -11.16
C ALA A 104 0.97 1.88 -10.22
N ARG A 105 0.14 2.29 -9.25
CA ARG A 105 0.50 3.26 -8.21
C ARG A 105 1.71 2.82 -7.38
N ASP A 106 1.86 1.52 -7.13
CA ASP A 106 2.95 1.01 -6.32
C ASP A 106 4.32 1.25 -7.00
N LEU A 107 4.40 1.15 -8.33
CA LEU A 107 5.64 1.47 -9.07
C LEU A 107 6.02 2.96 -8.96
N TYR A 108 5.02 3.84 -9.00
CA TYR A 108 5.23 5.27 -8.81
C TYR A 108 5.71 5.58 -7.39
N ASP A 109 5.04 5.02 -6.39
CA ASP A 109 5.38 5.26 -4.99
C ASP A 109 6.79 4.72 -4.66
N ILE A 110 7.15 3.51 -5.11
CA ILE A 110 8.51 2.97 -4.92
C ILE A 110 9.55 3.94 -5.50
N TYR A 111 9.36 4.39 -6.75
CA TYR A 111 10.29 5.33 -7.37
C TYR A 111 10.40 6.64 -6.58
N LYS A 112 9.27 7.24 -6.20
CA LYS A 112 9.25 8.51 -5.48
C LYS A 112 9.85 8.40 -4.09
N THR A 113 9.59 7.31 -3.38
CA THR A 113 10.18 7.03 -2.07
C THR A 113 11.69 6.88 -2.19
N LEU A 114 12.18 6.05 -3.12
CA LEU A 114 13.61 5.78 -3.29
C LEU A 114 14.42 6.90 -3.95
N THR A 115 13.77 7.87 -4.59
CA THR A 115 14.42 9.06 -5.16
C THR A 115 14.20 10.32 -4.33
N ASN A 116 13.53 10.21 -3.18
CA ASN A 116 13.36 11.32 -2.27
C ASN A 116 14.71 11.71 -1.66
N LYS A 117 15.11 12.98 -1.83
CA LYS A 117 16.35 13.54 -1.28
C LYS A 117 16.44 13.47 0.24
N GLY A 118 15.31 13.32 0.95
CA GLY A 118 15.28 13.11 2.39
C GLY A 118 15.58 11.67 2.82
N GLN A 119 15.74 10.73 1.87
CA GLN A 119 15.89 9.29 2.11
C GLN A 119 17.06 8.71 1.29
N ILE A 120 18.21 9.39 1.30
CA ILE A 120 19.36 9.08 0.44
C ILE A 120 19.84 7.63 0.63
N ASP A 121 19.87 7.15 1.87
CA ASP A 121 20.38 5.82 2.21
C ASP A 121 19.35 4.71 2.00
N LEU A 122 18.08 5.04 1.73
CA LEU A 122 17.01 4.05 1.65
C LEU A 122 17.19 3.09 0.48
N ARG A 123 17.67 3.59 -0.66
CA ARG A 123 17.95 2.73 -1.83
C ARG A 123 19.04 1.71 -1.53
N GLU A 124 20.06 2.10 -0.78
CA GLU A 124 21.11 1.17 -0.33
C GLU A 124 20.56 0.18 0.69
N ALA A 125 19.74 0.65 1.64
CA ALA A 125 19.09 -0.20 2.63
C ALA A 125 18.21 -1.29 2.01
N VAL A 126 17.46 -1.00 0.93
CA VAL A 126 16.67 -1.99 0.19
C VAL A 126 17.52 -3.13 -0.37
N LEU A 127 18.77 -2.86 -0.73
CA LEU A 127 19.68 -3.87 -1.31
C LEU A 127 20.67 -4.44 -0.29
N ASN A 128 20.60 -4.01 0.97
CA ASN A 128 21.46 -4.48 2.04
C ASN A 128 20.96 -5.84 2.54
N GLN A 129 21.85 -6.84 2.55
CA GLN A 129 21.58 -8.18 3.03
C GLN A 129 21.11 -8.23 4.49
N ASP A 130 21.55 -7.27 5.31
CA ASP A 130 21.16 -7.18 6.72
C ASP A 130 19.65 -6.95 6.86
N ASN A 131 18.99 -6.45 5.82
CA ASN A 131 17.55 -6.17 5.79
C ASN A 131 16.72 -7.27 5.10
N PHE A 132 17.33 -8.34 4.58
CA PHE A 132 16.59 -9.36 3.83
C PHE A 132 15.62 -10.17 4.69
N TYR A 133 15.82 -10.23 6.02
CA TYR A 133 14.83 -10.84 6.91
C TYR A 133 13.47 -10.08 6.88
N ILE A 134 13.48 -8.75 6.74
CA ILE A 134 12.27 -7.92 6.61
C ILE A 134 11.54 -8.28 5.32
N LEU A 135 12.28 -8.37 4.21
CA LEU A 135 11.76 -8.77 2.89
C LEU A 135 11.12 -10.17 2.96
N GLU A 136 11.82 -11.14 3.55
CA GLU A 136 11.35 -12.52 3.72
C GLU A 136 10.04 -12.56 4.51
N ASN A 137 9.99 -11.89 5.66
CA ASN A 137 8.81 -11.90 6.52
C ASN A 137 7.61 -11.22 5.84
N ILE A 138 7.82 -10.11 5.13
CA ILE A 138 6.75 -9.43 4.37
C ILE A 138 6.19 -10.34 3.27
N PHE A 139 7.05 -11.00 2.49
CA PHE A 139 6.61 -11.92 1.43
C PHE A 139 5.91 -13.15 2.01
N GLN A 140 6.46 -13.74 3.06
CA GLN A 140 5.92 -14.91 3.74
C GLN A 140 4.56 -14.63 4.38
N ALA A 141 4.35 -13.44 4.97
CA ALA A 141 3.08 -13.05 5.58
C ALA A 141 1.89 -13.16 4.61
N LYS A 142 2.13 -12.99 3.31
CA LYS A 142 1.12 -13.15 2.24
C LYS A 142 1.36 -14.35 1.33
N ASP A 143 2.29 -15.23 1.71
CA ASP A 143 2.68 -16.41 0.95
C ASP A 143 3.00 -16.11 -0.53
N VAL A 144 3.67 -14.99 -0.76
CA VAL A 144 4.10 -14.53 -2.10
C VAL A 144 5.51 -15.08 -2.36
N PRO A 145 5.73 -15.85 -3.45
CA PRO A 145 7.07 -16.29 -3.81
C PRO A 145 7.96 -15.12 -4.26
N LEU A 146 9.21 -15.07 -3.77
CA LEU A 146 10.17 -14.00 -4.11
C LEU A 146 10.58 -14.02 -5.58
N GLU A 147 10.52 -15.19 -6.24
CA GLU A 147 10.83 -15.39 -7.66
C GLU A 147 9.92 -14.56 -8.57
N LEU A 148 8.73 -14.17 -8.09
CA LEU A 148 7.79 -13.33 -8.82
C LEU A 148 8.36 -11.93 -9.11
N MET A 149 9.39 -11.48 -8.38
CA MET A 149 10.11 -10.24 -8.69
C MET A 149 10.71 -10.26 -10.11
N LEU A 150 10.97 -11.43 -10.70
CA LEU A 150 11.49 -11.58 -12.05
C LEU A 150 10.42 -11.51 -13.14
N LYS A 151 9.14 -11.42 -12.77
CA LYS A 151 8.00 -11.57 -13.68
C LYS A 151 7.19 -10.30 -13.88
N LEU A 152 7.66 -9.14 -13.41
CA LEU A 152 6.92 -7.87 -13.54
C LEU A 152 6.56 -7.52 -14.99
N ASP A 153 7.40 -7.91 -15.95
CA ASP A 153 7.18 -7.77 -17.40
C ASP A 153 5.87 -8.39 -17.90
N SER A 154 5.34 -9.44 -17.24
CA SER A 154 4.09 -10.08 -17.68
C SER A 154 2.86 -9.18 -17.53
N LYS A 155 2.91 -8.20 -16.61
CA LYS A 155 1.82 -7.25 -16.30
C LYS A 155 1.99 -5.87 -16.96
N LYS A 156 3.03 -5.69 -17.79
CA LYS A 156 3.45 -4.35 -18.27
C LYS A 156 2.35 -3.56 -18.97
N THR A 157 1.57 -4.21 -19.85
CA THR A 157 0.50 -3.55 -20.60
C THR A 157 -0.60 -3.06 -19.67
N GLU A 158 -1.11 -3.92 -18.78
CA GLU A 158 -2.17 -3.51 -17.84
C GLU A 158 -1.67 -2.42 -16.87
N LEU A 159 -0.42 -2.49 -16.44
CA LEU A 159 0.20 -1.46 -15.60
C LEU A 159 0.30 -0.12 -16.32
N ALA A 160 0.59 -0.11 -17.62
CA ALA A 160 0.64 1.12 -18.42
C ALA A 160 -0.74 1.78 -18.53
N GLU A 161 -1.76 0.98 -18.80
CA GLU A 161 -3.15 1.43 -18.89
C GLU A 161 -3.65 1.97 -17.55
N ASP A 162 -3.40 1.24 -16.45
CA ASP A 162 -3.77 1.64 -15.10
C ASP A 162 -3.03 2.91 -14.64
N TYR A 163 -1.74 3.04 -14.97
CA TYR A 163 -0.96 4.25 -14.68
C TYR A 163 -1.58 5.48 -15.33
N LYS A 164 -1.89 5.39 -16.64
CA LYS A 164 -2.50 6.49 -17.38
C LYS A 164 -3.91 6.83 -16.87
N ALA A 165 -4.72 5.81 -16.60
CA ALA A 165 -6.12 5.99 -16.26
C ALA A 165 -6.34 6.43 -14.80
N LYS A 166 -5.53 5.92 -13.86
CA LYS A 166 -5.78 6.10 -12.42
C LYS A 166 -4.68 6.85 -11.70
N VAL A 167 -3.42 6.66 -12.06
CA VAL A 167 -2.28 7.22 -11.31
C VAL A 167 -2.03 8.67 -11.72
N VAL A 168 -1.92 8.94 -13.04
CA VAL A 168 -1.67 10.27 -13.59
C VAL A 168 -2.67 11.34 -13.11
N PRO A 169 -4.00 11.10 -13.08
CA PRO A 169 -4.96 12.11 -12.61
C PRO A 169 -4.83 12.50 -11.14
N GLN A 170 -4.14 11.69 -10.34
CA GLN A 170 -3.97 11.90 -8.89
C GLN A 170 -2.63 12.54 -8.52
N ILE A 171 -1.79 12.88 -9.51
CA ILE A 171 -0.43 13.40 -9.30
C ILE A 171 -0.32 14.81 -9.89
N PRO A 172 0.37 15.74 -9.22
CA PRO A 172 0.65 17.06 -9.79
C PRO A 172 1.40 16.96 -11.12
N ALA A 173 1.06 17.79 -12.11
CA ALA A 173 1.63 17.71 -13.45
C ALA A 173 3.17 17.71 -13.51
N LYS A 174 3.83 18.44 -12.58
CA LYS A 174 5.29 18.53 -12.46
C LYS A 174 5.95 17.25 -11.92
N GLU A 175 5.18 16.32 -11.38
CA GLU A 175 5.66 15.07 -10.76
C GLU A 175 5.29 13.82 -11.58
N ILE A 176 4.66 14.01 -12.73
CA ILE A 176 4.34 12.92 -13.65
C ILE A 176 5.62 12.47 -14.35
N GLU A 177 5.96 11.20 -14.17
CA GLU A 177 7.05 10.56 -14.89
C GLU A 177 6.52 9.71 -16.05
N LYS A 178 7.36 9.46 -17.06
CA LYS A 178 7.00 8.53 -18.14
C LYS A 178 6.87 7.11 -17.59
N PHE A 179 5.81 6.40 -17.99
CA PHE A 179 5.56 5.04 -17.53
C PHE A 179 6.74 4.11 -17.84
N GLU A 180 7.30 4.19 -19.04
CA GLU A 180 8.41 3.34 -19.47
C GLU A 180 9.65 3.50 -18.57
N PHE A 181 9.88 4.72 -18.08
CA PHE A 181 10.96 5.00 -17.15
C PHE A 181 10.68 4.41 -15.77
N LEU A 182 9.48 4.67 -15.21
CA LEU A 182 9.06 4.10 -13.91
C LEU A 182 9.10 2.57 -13.93
N PHE A 183 8.59 1.97 -14.99
CA PHE A 183 8.56 0.52 -15.16
C PHE A 183 9.98 -0.04 -15.20
N SER A 184 10.85 0.50 -16.06
CA SER A 184 12.23 0.00 -16.20
C SER A 184 13.04 0.18 -14.90
N TYR A 185 12.81 1.27 -14.17
CA TYR A 185 13.44 1.50 -12.86
C TYR A 185 13.04 0.43 -11.85
N ASN A 186 11.75 0.12 -11.74
CA ASN A 186 11.25 -0.87 -10.79
C ASN A 186 11.63 -2.29 -11.18
N ASP A 187 11.49 -2.64 -12.47
CA ASP A 187 11.88 -3.95 -12.99
C ASP A 187 13.36 -4.25 -12.73
N GLN A 188 14.24 -3.27 -12.98
CA GLN A 188 15.66 -3.40 -12.66
C GLN A 188 15.90 -3.55 -11.16
N LEU A 189 15.24 -2.73 -10.33
CA LEU A 189 15.34 -2.82 -8.86
C LEU A 189 14.93 -4.21 -8.35
N PHE A 190 13.83 -4.77 -8.86
CA PHE A 190 13.30 -6.06 -8.44
C PHE A 190 14.25 -7.19 -8.83
N LYS A 191 14.78 -7.15 -10.06
CA LYS A 191 15.79 -8.09 -10.56
C LYS A 191 17.09 -8.02 -9.73
N ASP A 192 17.57 -6.83 -9.42
CA ASP A 192 18.77 -6.62 -8.59
C ASP A 192 18.58 -7.10 -7.15
N LEU A 193 17.42 -6.80 -6.56
CA LEU A 193 17.05 -7.25 -5.22
C LEU A 193 17.00 -8.78 -5.14
N PHE A 194 16.28 -9.42 -6.07
CA PHE A 194 16.20 -10.88 -6.13
C PHE A 194 17.57 -11.52 -6.33
N LYS A 195 18.41 -10.97 -7.21
CA LYS A 195 19.77 -11.47 -7.45
C LYS A 195 20.61 -11.42 -6.17
N LYS A 196 20.65 -10.28 -5.48
CA LYS A 196 21.39 -10.13 -4.23
C LYS A 196 20.87 -11.06 -3.14
N TYR A 197 19.55 -11.22 -3.05
CA TYR A 197 18.91 -12.16 -2.13
C TYR A 197 19.34 -13.60 -2.38
N GLN A 198 19.35 -14.04 -3.65
CA GLN A 198 19.83 -15.37 -4.02
C GLN A 198 21.31 -15.58 -3.69
N ASP A 199 22.14 -14.57 -3.94
CA ASP A 199 23.56 -14.62 -3.57
C ASP A 199 23.79 -14.67 -2.05
N TYR A 200 22.92 -14.03 -1.26
CA TYR A 200 22.90 -14.13 0.20
C TYR A 200 22.51 -15.54 0.67
N LYS A 201 21.45 -16.14 0.13
CA LYS A 201 20.99 -17.50 0.52
C LYS A 201 21.97 -18.63 0.16
N ARG A 202 22.93 -18.38 -0.73
CA ARG A 202 23.97 -19.35 -1.14
C ARG A 202 25.21 -19.33 -0.23
N LYS A 203 25.33 -18.34 0.66
CA LYS A 203 26.43 -18.22 1.63
C LYS A 203 26.05 -18.91 2.93
#